data_AF-A8Q875-F1
#
_entry.id   AF-A8Q875-F1
#
_cell.length_a   1.000
_cell.length_b   1.000
_cell.length_c   1.000
_cell.angle_alpha   90.00
_cell.angle_beta   90.00
_cell.angle_gamma   90.00
#
_symmetry.space_group_name_H-M   'P 1'
#
loop_
_entity.id
_entity.type
_entity.pdbx_description
1 polymer ?
#
loop_
_entity_poly.entity_id
_entity_poly.type
_entity_poly.pdbx_seq_one_letter_code
_entity_poly.pdbx_strand_id
1 'polypeptide(L)'
;MDETDTLESDVDDELIVHVPFTGSVRLRALLIRSGPGHATPRSVHLYKNLPSLDFEDAASEMPKPLQKLTSIPESSEVVEIPLLAARFPDVQTLTLYIPGCLGTERGRPDSHTRISFLGFRGESRVQQRSGPATIVYEAAPRATDHTRVDGTAAGARPSQ
;
A
#
# COMPACT_ATOMS: atom_id res chain seq x y z
N MET A 1 6.68 -24.28 -10.07
CA MET A 1 6.47 -23.80 -8.70
C MET A 1 5.92 -24.97 -7.93
N ASP A 2 6.61 -25.43 -6.89
CA ASP A 2 6.12 -26.53 -6.04
C ASP A 2 4.75 -26.16 -5.47
N GLU A 3 3.80 -27.09 -5.55
CA GLU A 3 2.43 -26.94 -5.04
C GLU A 3 2.31 -27.31 -3.55
N THR A 4 3.44 -27.53 -2.87
CA THR A 4 3.45 -28.08 -1.50
C THR A 4 3.05 -27.07 -0.44
N ASP A 5 3.26 -25.77 -0.69
CA ASP A 5 2.94 -24.71 0.27
C ASP A 5 1.69 -23.95 -0.17
N THR A 6 0.59 -24.17 0.57
CA THR A 6 -0.69 -23.50 0.32
C THR A 6 -1.21 -22.84 1.59
N LEU A 7 -1.83 -21.67 1.44
CA LEU A 7 -2.68 -21.08 2.47
C LEU A 7 -4.05 -21.75 2.42
N GLU A 8 -4.53 -22.25 3.56
CA GLU A 8 -5.84 -22.90 3.70
C GLU A 8 -6.56 -22.34 4.93
N SER A 9 -7.90 -22.27 4.87
CA SER A 9 -8.72 -21.86 6.00
C SER A 9 -8.91 -23.01 7.00
N ASP A 10 -8.84 -22.70 8.29
CA ASP A 10 -8.72 -23.70 9.37
C ASP A 10 -10.08 -24.15 9.93
N VAL A 11 -11.05 -23.23 10.06
CA VAL A 11 -12.37 -23.51 10.67
C VAL A 11 -13.45 -23.43 9.61
N ASP A 12 -13.79 -22.22 9.19
CA ASP A 12 -14.74 -21.96 8.12
C ASP A 12 -14.00 -21.66 6.80
N ASP A 13 -14.72 -21.41 5.71
CA ASP A 13 -14.13 -21.07 4.42
C ASP A 13 -13.71 -19.60 4.30
N GLU A 14 -13.76 -18.85 5.40
CA GLU A 14 -13.44 -17.44 5.47
C GLU A 14 -11.94 -17.20 5.73
N LEU A 15 -11.36 -16.18 5.08
CA LEU A 15 -9.96 -15.79 5.26
C LEU A 15 -9.78 -14.27 5.24
N ILE A 16 -8.90 -13.76 6.10
CA ILE A 16 -8.35 -12.40 6.00
C ILE A 16 -6.83 -12.49 5.84
N VAL A 17 -6.29 -11.75 4.87
CA VAL A 17 -4.85 -11.64 4.62
C VAL A 17 -4.44 -10.17 4.69
N HIS A 18 -3.53 -9.85 5.62
CA HIS A 18 -2.93 -8.52 5.74
C HIS A 18 -1.55 -8.50 5.09
N VAL A 19 -1.38 -7.61 4.12
CA VAL A 19 -0.13 -7.44 3.38
C VAL A 19 0.42 -6.02 3.62
N PRO A 20 1.41 -5.85 4.51
CA PRO A 20 2.13 -4.60 4.63
C PRO A 20 3.18 -4.45 3.51
N PHE A 21 3.20 -3.29 2.87
CA PHE A 21 4.25 -2.91 1.93
C PHE A 21 5.32 -2.06 2.64
N THR A 22 6.57 -2.16 2.18
CA THR A 22 7.70 -1.39 2.72
C THR A 22 7.71 0.08 2.29
N GLY A 23 6.82 0.47 1.39
CA GLY A 23 6.63 1.82 0.88
C GLY A 23 5.28 1.96 0.21
N SER A 24 4.92 3.18 -0.19
CA SER A 24 3.66 3.43 -0.88
C SER A 24 3.68 2.84 -2.29
N VAL A 25 2.74 1.96 -2.61
CA VAL A 25 2.64 1.33 -3.94
C VAL A 25 1.32 1.71 -4.62
N ARG A 26 1.37 1.92 -5.94
CA ARG A 26 0.18 1.98 -6.78
C ARG A 26 -0.10 0.59 -7.32
N LEU A 27 -1.23 -0.01 -6.92
CA LEU A 27 -1.60 -1.35 -7.39
C LEU A 27 -2.36 -1.28 -8.72
N ARG A 28 -2.03 -2.22 -9.62
CA ARG A 28 -2.65 -2.35 -10.95
C ARG A 28 -3.32 -3.70 -11.14
N ALA A 29 -2.81 -4.77 -10.52
CA ALA A 29 -3.43 -6.09 -10.61
C ALA A 29 -3.16 -6.94 -9.36
N LEU A 30 -4.11 -7.82 -9.07
CA LEU A 30 -3.95 -8.94 -8.14
C LEU A 30 -3.60 -10.18 -8.96
N LEU A 31 -2.56 -10.90 -8.57
CA LEU A 31 -2.21 -12.21 -9.13
C LEU A 31 -2.61 -13.25 -8.10
N ILE A 32 -3.46 -14.19 -8.50
CA ILE A 32 -3.96 -15.23 -7.62
C ILE A 32 -3.92 -16.57 -8.33
N ARG A 33 -3.44 -17.59 -7.62
CA ARG A 33 -3.65 -18.99 -7.95
C ARG A 33 -4.34 -19.62 -6.75
N SER A 34 -5.56 -20.07 -6.96
CA SER A 34 -6.36 -20.77 -5.97
C SER A 34 -6.65 -22.17 -6.47
N GLY A 35 -6.81 -23.13 -5.57
CA GLY A 35 -7.06 -24.51 -5.95
C GLY A 35 -8.26 -24.60 -6.90
N PRO A 36 -8.19 -25.35 -8.01
CA PRO A 36 -9.31 -25.43 -8.93
C PRO A 36 -10.50 -26.12 -8.24
N GLY A 37 -11.72 -25.69 -8.56
CA GLY A 37 -12.94 -26.31 -8.05
C GLY A 37 -13.42 -25.69 -6.74
N HIS A 38 -13.79 -26.55 -5.79
CA HIS A 38 -14.53 -26.15 -4.59
C HIS A 38 -13.77 -25.21 -3.66
N ALA A 39 -12.43 -25.24 -3.65
CA ALA A 39 -11.61 -24.41 -2.78
C ALA A 39 -11.28 -23.01 -3.34
N THR A 40 -11.76 -22.69 -4.56
CA THR A 40 -11.56 -21.37 -5.18
C THR A 40 -12.36 -20.30 -4.41
N PRO A 41 -11.74 -19.16 -4.04
CA PRO A 41 -12.45 -18.02 -3.45
C PRO A 41 -13.62 -17.58 -4.31
N ARG A 42 -14.81 -17.40 -3.74
CA ARG A 42 -15.97 -16.89 -4.49
C ARG A 42 -15.82 -15.40 -4.80
N SER A 43 -15.29 -14.65 -3.84
CA SER A 43 -15.00 -13.24 -3.98
C SER A 43 -13.79 -12.83 -3.15
N VAL A 44 -13.19 -11.71 -3.53
CA VAL A 44 -12.10 -11.06 -2.79
C VAL A 44 -12.46 -9.59 -2.60
N HIS A 45 -12.59 -9.17 -1.36
CA HIS A 45 -12.86 -7.78 -0.97
C HIS A 45 -11.54 -7.11 -0.60
N LEU A 46 -11.25 -5.98 -1.24
CA LEU A 46 -9.97 -5.28 -1.11
C LEU A 46 -10.13 -3.99 -0.30
N TYR A 47 -9.32 -3.86 0.75
CA TYR A 47 -9.27 -2.69 1.62
C TYR A 47 -7.84 -2.16 1.64
N LYS A 48 -7.67 -0.84 1.53
CA LYS A 48 -6.35 -0.22 1.62
C LYS A 48 -6.19 0.49 2.97
N ASN A 49 -4.97 0.47 3.49
CA ASN A 49 -4.54 1.25 4.65
C ASN A 49 -5.40 1.01 5.90
N LEU A 50 -5.88 -0.22 6.07
CA LEU A 50 -6.73 -0.65 7.18
C LEU A 50 -6.16 -1.95 7.79
N PRO A 51 -5.12 -1.86 8.62
CA PRO A 51 -4.41 -3.03 9.15
C PRO A 51 -5.18 -3.78 10.24
N SER A 52 -6.23 -3.19 10.82
CA SER A 52 -7.00 -3.73 11.93
C SER A 52 -8.43 -4.11 11.53
N LEU A 53 -8.65 -4.48 10.26
CA LEU A 53 -9.95 -4.96 9.81
C LEU A 53 -10.15 -6.40 10.32
N ASP A 54 -11.21 -6.61 11.10
CA ASP A 54 -11.60 -7.94 11.56
C ASP A 54 -12.69 -8.56 10.65
N PHE A 55 -13.09 -9.80 10.97
CA PHE A 55 -14.08 -10.53 10.19
C PHE A 55 -15.48 -9.92 10.28
N GLU A 56 -15.89 -9.38 11.43
CA GLU A 56 -17.22 -8.80 11.62
C GLU A 56 -17.40 -7.52 10.79
N ASP A 57 -16.42 -6.63 10.84
CA ASP A 57 -16.37 -5.41 10.04
C ASP A 57 -16.27 -5.72 8.54
N ALA A 58 -15.45 -6.72 8.17
CA ALA A 58 -15.28 -7.12 6.78
C ALA A 58 -16.55 -7.75 6.19
N ALA A 59 -17.21 -8.64 6.95
CA ALA A 59 -18.47 -9.28 6.58
C ALA A 59 -19.61 -8.27 6.47
N SER A 60 -19.65 -7.29 7.39
CA SER A 60 -20.62 -6.18 7.37
C SER A 60 -20.31 -5.13 6.31
N GLU A 61 -19.12 -5.19 5.70
CA GLU A 61 -18.61 -4.20 4.75
C GLU A 61 -18.58 -2.78 5.32
N MET A 62 -18.15 -2.68 6.58
CA MET A 62 -18.03 -1.43 7.33
C MET A 62 -16.59 -1.31 7.85
N PRO A 63 -15.68 -0.60 7.15
CA PRO A 63 -15.93 0.29 6.01
C PRO A 63 -16.18 -0.44 4.69
N LYS A 64 -16.71 0.26 3.68
CA LYS A 64 -16.93 -0.35 2.36
C LYS A 64 -15.62 -0.77 1.70
N PRO A 65 -15.52 -1.98 1.12
CA PRO A 65 -14.34 -2.37 0.36
C PRO A 65 -14.15 -1.46 -0.85
N LEU A 66 -12.90 -1.13 -1.16
CA LEU A 66 -12.57 -0.29 -2.29
C LEU A 66 -12.89 -0.98 -3.62
N GLN A 67 -12.67 -2.28 -3.71
CA GLN A 67 -13.05 -3.06 -4.88
C GLN A 67 -13.38 -4.48 -4.42
N LYS A 68 -14.44 -5.04 -5.00
CA LYS A 68 -14.79 -6.45 -4.84
C LYS A 68 -14.52 -7.15 -6.16
N LEU A 69 -13.79 -8.25 -6.09
CA LEU A 69 -13.62 -9.16 -7.20
C LEU A 69 -14.62 -10.29 -6.95
N THR A 70 -15.74 -10.30 -7.70
CA THR A 70 -16.85 -11.24 -7.48
C THR A 70 -16.76 -12.50 -8.33
N SER A 71 -15.72 -12.60 -9.17
CA SER A 71 -15.49 -13.75 -10.03
C SER A 71 -13.99 -13.99 -10.06
N ILE A 72 -13.55 -14.99 -9.31
CA ILE A 72 -12.18 -15.48 -9.34
C ILE A 72 -12.16 -16.69 -10.28
N PRO A 73 -11.33 -16.67 -11.34
CA PRO A 73 -11.31 -17.79 -12.29
C PRO A 73 -10.81 -19.08 -11.65
N GLU A 74 -11.55 -20.17 -11.89
CA GLU A 74 -11.14 -21.53 -11.51
C GLU A 74 -10.03 -21.99 -12.47
N SER A 75 -8.77 -21.79 -12.08
CA SER A 75 -7.60 -22.11 -12.91
C SER A 75 -6.49 -22.73 -12.07
N SER A 76 -5.75 -23.67 -12.65
CA SER A 76 -4.50 -24.19 -12.08
C SER A 76 -3.32 -23.23 -12.28
N GLU A 77 -3.46 -22.26 -13.18
CA GLU A 77 -2.43 -21.26 -13.48
C GLU A 77 -2.60 -20.00 -12.62
N VAL A 78 -1.53 -19.20 -12.50
CA VAL A 78 -1.61 -17.89 -11.88
C VAL A 78 -2.44 -16.97 -12.77
N VAL A 79 -3.56 -16.50 -12.24
CA VAL A 79 -4.47 -15.58 -12.93
C VAL A 79 -4.21 -14.16 -12.49
N GLU A 80 -4.10 -13.26 -13.45
CA GLU A 80 -4.01 -11.83 -13.21
C GLU A 80 -5.39 -11.18 -13.33
N ILE A 81 -5.82 -10.54 -12.25
CA ILE A 81 -7.09 -9.82 -12.15
C ILE A 81 -6.79 -8.33 -12.09
N PRO A 82 -7.16 -7.55 -13.13
CA PRO A 82 -6.95 -6.10 -13.13
C PRO A 82 -7.69 -5.40 -11.99
N LEU A 83 -6.99 -4.49 -11.32
CA LEU A 83 -7.54 -3.59 -10.32
C LEU A 83 -7.74 -2.20 -10.90
N LEU A 84 -8.72 -1.47 -10.36
CA LEU A 84 -8.93 -0.07 -10.71
C LEU A 84 -7.85 0.76 -10.02
N ALA A 85 -6.74 1.02 -10.72
CA ALA A 85 -5.58 1.73 -10.17
C ALA A 85 -5.91 3.10 -9.55
N ALA A 86 -6.99 3.75 -10.01
CA ALA A 86 -7.51 4.99 -9.43
C ALA A 86 -7.97 4.83 -7.96
N ARG A 87 -8.39 3.63 -7.55
CA ARG A 87 -8.78 3.30 -6.17
C ARG A 87 -7.56 2.98 -5.30
N PHE A 88 -6.47 2.50 -5.91
CA PHE A 88 -5.25 2.04 -5.23
C PHE A 88 -3.98 2.84 -5.60
N PRO A 89 -3.95 4.18 -5.53
CA PRO A 89 -2.79 4.97 -5.94
C PRO A 89 -1.62 4.98 -4.94
N ASP A 90 -1.89 4.67 -3.66
CA ASP A 90 -1.03 4.95 -2.51
C ASP A 90 -1.20 3.92 -1.37
N VAL A 91 -1.12 2.64 -1.70
CA VAL A 91 -1.32 1.53 -0.76
C VAL A 91 -0.06 1.32 0.09
N GLN A 92 -0.20 1.38 1.41
CA GLN A 92 0.85 1.02 2.38
C GLN A 92 0.55 -0.33 3.03
N THR A 93 -0.73 -0.60 3.33
CA THR A 93 -1.20 -1.92 3.72
C THR A 93 -2.39 -2.30 2.85
N LEU A 94 -2.45 -3.56 2.44
CA LEU A 94 -3.61 -4.11 1.74
C LEU A 94 -4.18 -5.25 2.55
N THR A 95 -5.47 -5.19 2.82
CA THR A 95 -6.22 -6.27 3.46
C THR A 95 -7.11 -6.91 2.41
N LEU A 96 -6.97 -8.23 2.25
CA LEU A 96 -7.82 -9.06 1.41
C LEU A 96 -8.74 -9.83 2.34
N TYR A 97 -10.04 -9.68 2.14
CA TYR A 97 -11.04 -10.48 2.82
C TYR A 97 -11.72 -11.40 1.81
N ILE A 98 -11.74 -12.69 2.13
CA ILE A 98 -12.37 -13.74 1.34
C ILE A 98 -13.51 -14.30 2.18
N PRO A 99 -14.77 -13.96 1.88
CA PRO A 99 -15.94 -14.35 2.65
C PRO A 99 -16.44 -15.76 2.30
N GLY A 100 -15.57 -16.62 1.75
CA GLY A 100 -15.90 -17.98 1.38
C GLY A 100 -15.45 -18.42 -0.01
N CYS A 101 -15.75 -19.68 -0.32
CA CYS A 101 -15.34 -20.38 -1.52
C CYS A 101 -16.53 -20.88 -2.35
N LEU A 102 -16.27 -21.28 -3.59
CA LEU A 102 -17.28 -21.83 -4.49
C LEU A 102 -17.85 -23.18 -4.01
N GLY A 103 -17.14 -23.90 -3.14
CA GLY A 103 -17.62 -25.15 -2.54
C GLY A 103 -18.85 -24.92 -1.67
N THR A 104 -18.77 -23.94 -0.77
CA THR A 104 -19.85 -23.54 0.13
C THR A 104 -21.05 -23.00 -0.66
N GLU A 105 -20.81 -22.17 -1.69
CA GLU A 105 -21.87 -21.68 -2.58
C GLU A 105 -22.58 -22.82 -3.34
N ARG A 106 -21.83 -23.87 -3.70
CA ARG A 106 -22.35 -25.09 -4.34
C ARG A 106 -22.94 -26.11 -3.34
N GLY A 107 -23.04 -25.76 -2.06
CA GLY A 107 -23.65 -26.60 -1.02
C GLY A 107 -22.80 -27.79 -0.59
N ARG A 108 -21.47 -27.74 -0.82
CA ARG A 108 -20.55 -28.79 -0.38
C ARG A 108 -20.23 -28.59 1.11
N PRO A 109 -20.50 -29.58 1.99
CA PRO A 109 -20.11 -29.51 3.39
C PRO A 109 -18.58 -29.51 3.52
N ASP A 110 -18.08 -28.95 4.63
CA ASP A 110 -16.65 -28.96 4.99
C ASP A 110 -15.75 -28.41 3.87
N SER A 111 -16.17 -27.28 3.29
CA SER A 111 -15.40 -26.58 2.26
C SER A 111 -14.41 -25.62 2.92
N HIS A 112 -13.20 -25.56 2.36
CA HIS A 112 -12.13 -24.67 2.82
C HIS A 112 -11.64 -23.82 1.65
N THR A 113 -11.28 -22.58 1.91
CA THR A 113 -10.63 -21.74 0.90
C THR A 113 -9.16 -22.09 0.82
N ARG A 114 -8.64 -22.33 -0.39
CA ARG A 114 -7.21 -22.63 -0.61
C ARG A 114 -6.56 -21.71 -1.66
N ILE A 115 -5.46 -21.07 -1.27
CA ILE A 115 -4.66 -20.17 -2.11
C ILE A 115 -3.22 -20.69 -2.17
N SER A 116 -2.73 -20.99 -3.38
CA SER A 116 -1.37 -21.51 -3.62
C SER A 116 -0.42 -20.46 -4.19
N PHE A 117 -0.93 -19.28 -4.57
CA PHE A 117 -0.12 -18.11 -4.91
C PHE A 117 -0.93 -16.84 -4.70
N LEU A 118 -0.30 -15.85 -4.06
CA LEU A 118 -0.82 -14.51 -3.94
C LEU A 118 0.30 -13.53 -4.32
N GLY A 119 0.03 -12.67 -5.30
CA GLY A 119 0.97 -11.68 -5.79
C GLY A 119 0.29 -10.37 -6.18
N PHE A 120 1.08 -9.32 -6.30
CA PHE A 120 0.58 -8.00 -6.66
C PHE A 120 1.45 -7.42 -7.76
N ARG A 121 0.82 -6.76 -8.73
CA ARG A 121 1.53 -5.99 -9.77
C ARG A 121 1.17 -4.53 -9.65
N GLY A 122 2.18 -3.68 -9.71
CA GLY A 122 2.03 -2.26 -9.50
C GLY A 122 3.34 -1.51 -9.64
N GLU A 123 3.31 -0.24 -9.25
CA GLU A 123 4.46 0.66 -9.25
C GLU A 123 4.78 1.03 -7.81
N SER A 124 6.03 0.83 -7.40
CA SER A 124 6.50 1.37 -6.12
C SER A 124 6.78 2.87 -6.28
N ARG A 125 6.24 3.68 -5.37
CA ARG A 125 6.72 5.04 -5.19
C ARG A 125 7.90 4.96 -4.25
N VAL A 126 9.10 4.88 -4.81
CA VAL A 126 10.33 5.08 -4.04
C VAL A 126 10.24 6.48 -3.45
N GLN A 127 9.93 6.57 -2.15
CA GLN A 127 10.19 7.78 -1.39
C GLN A 127 11.71 7.92 -1.36
N GLN A 128 12.24 8.68 -2.30
CA GLN A 128 13.57 9.25 -2.19
C GLN A 128 13.56 10.08 -0.90
N ARG A 129 13.90 9.46 0.25
CA ARG A 129 14.30 10.21 1.43
C ARG A 129 15.69 10.77 1.15
N SER A 130 15.73 11.76 0.28
CA SER A 130 16.81 12.75 0.20
C SER A 130 16.17 14.09 0.50
N GLY A 131 15.68 14.24 1.74
CA GLY A 131 15.70 15.57 2.33
C GLY A 131 17.15 15.88 2.67
N PRO A 132 17.65 17.11 2.46
CA PRO A 132 18.98 17.46 2.93
C PRO A 132 19.00 17.27 4.46
N ALA A 133 19.82 16.33 4.93
CA ALA A 133 20.16 16.24 6.33
C ALA A 133 20.94 17.51 6.68
N THR A 134 20.28 18.43 7.38
CA THR A 134 20.83 19.71 7.84
C THR A 134 20.92 20.79 6.74
N ILE A 135 19.92 21.66 6.69
CA ILE A 135 20.11 23.02 6.14
C ILE A 135 20.59 23.89 7.31
N VAL A 136 21.91 24.07 7.45
CA VAL A 136 22.45 25.15 8.29
C VAL A 136 22.31 26.44 7.49
N TYR A 137 21.30 27.25 7.80
CA TYR A 137 21.33 28.67 7.46
C TYR A 137 22.30 29.33 8.43
N GLU A 138 23.59 29.35 8.13
CA GLU A 138 24.53 30.25 8.80
C GLU A 138 24.35 31.66 8.24
N ALA A 139 23.19 32.25 8.55
CA ALA A 139 22.93 33.67 8.45
C ALA A 139 23.15 34.31 9.82
N ALA A 140 24.41 34.62 10.13
CA ALA A 140 24.72 35.76 10.98
C ALA A 140 25.95 36.47 10.38
N PRO A 141 25.76 37.48 9.50
CA PRO A 141 26.81 38.42 9.19
C PRO A 141 27.25 39.09 10.50
N ARG A 142 28.47 38.82 10.97
CA ARG A 142 29.07 39.58 12.07
C ARG A 142 29.40 40.98 11.55
N ALA A 143 28.57 41.96 11.89
CA ALA A 143 28.83 43.38 11.69
C ALA A 143 29.89 43.92 12.68
N THR A 144 31.06 43.28 12.71
CA THR A 144 32.19 43.69 13.57
C THR A 144 33.52 43.72 12.82
N ASP A 145 33.48 43.75 11.49
CA ASP A 145 34.68 43.91 10.66
C ASP A 145 34.62 45.19 9.82
N HIS A 146 34.53 46.32 10.53
CA HIS A 146 34.79 47.64 9.96
C HIS A 146 35.76 48.38 10.89
N THR A 147 37.05 48.18 10.72
CA THR A 147 38.02 49.19 11.18
C THR A 147 38.11 50.23 10.06
N ARG A 148 37.34 51.32 10.16
CA ARG A 148 37.59 52.52 9.37
C ARG A 148 38.29 53.55 10.25
N VAL A 149 39.45 53.94 9.77
CA VAL A 149 40.49 54.76 10.38
C VAL A 149 40.00 56.18 10.69
N ASP A 150 40.39 56.70 11.85
CA ASP A 150 40.22 58.10 12.27
C ASP A 150 41.14 59.07 11.50
N GLY A 151 40.60 60.23 11.12
CA GLY A 151 41.32 61.39 10.56
C GLY A 151 40.81 61.75 9.16
N THR A 152 40.31 62.94 8.85
CA THR A 152 40.72 64.27 9.33
C THR A 152 39.57 65.25 9.08
N ALA A 153 39.15 65.96 10.13
CA ALA A 153 38.39 67.19 10.00
C ALA A 153 39.36 68.35 9.71
N ALA A 154 39.26 68.99 8.55
CA ALA A 154 39.66 70.38 8.31
C ALA A 154 39.47 70.75 6.83
N GLY A 155 38.87 71.92 6.55
CA GLY A 155 39.13 72.61 5.28
C GLY A 155 37.95 73.32 4.60
N ALA A 156 37.51 74.43 5.19
CA ALA A 156 37.17 75.71 4.53
C ALA A 156 36.21 75.79 3.30
N ARG A 157 35.16 76.60 3.50
CA ARG A 157 34.35 77.41 2.54
C ARG A 157 35.25 78.24 1.57
N PRO A 158 34.79 78.70 0.37
CA PRO A 158 33.74 79.74 0.25
C PRO A 158 32.84 79.74 -1.01
N SER A 159 32.01 80.78 -1.05
CA SER A 159 30.88 81.20 -1.91
C SER A 159 31.12 81.38 -3.42
N GLN A 160 30.05 81.15 -4.20
CA GLN A 160 29.32 82.19 -4.96
C GLN A 160 27.83 81.85 -5.00
#